data_AF-A0A0C2CB60-F1
#
_entry.id   AF-A0A0C2CB60-F1
#
_cell.length_a   1.000
_cell.length_b   1.000
_cell.length_c   1.000
_cell.angle_alpha   90.00
_cell.angle_beta   90.00
_cell.angle_gamma   90.00
#
_symmetry.space_group_name_H-M   'P 1'
#
loop_
_entity.id
_entity.type
_entity.pdbx_description
1 polymer ?
#
loop_
_entity_poly.entity_id
_entity_poly.type
_entity_poly.pdbx_seq_one_letter_code
_entity_poly.pdbx_strand_id
1 'polypeptide(L)'
;MTSLKNVVAECLGKLCVIDPHGLLPELKNLVVSPSARVRSAAVTAVKFMISDEKRPVDAVLQQCIGEFLQTMTDSDLNVRRVALVVLNSAAHNKPSLIRGLLDVLLPSVYSETQVRKELIREVEMGPFKHQVDDGLDLRKSAFECMYTLLESCLEKLEIFEFINYVENGLRDMHHDIRLLSYLMLMKLALLCPNQLVQRLDKICESLKTQLQIKPKINAVKQEIDKQDELKRAVIRVVLALQV
;
A
#
# COMPACT_ATOMS: atom_id res chain seq x y z
N MET A 1 4.78 13.32 -15.89
CA MET A 1 5.37 14.56 -15.33
C MET A 1 5.82 14.27 -13.90
N THR A 2 7.12 14.07 -13.69
CA THR A 2 7.71 14.08 -12.35
C THR A 2 7.50 15.48 -11.78
N SER A 3 6.67 15.61 -10.75
CA SER A 3 6.41 16.92 -10.15
C SER A 3 7.73 17.53 -9.66
N LEU A 4 7.91 18.86 -9.73
CA LEU A 4 9.08 19.57 -9.20
C LEU A 4 9.47 19.10 -7.78
N LYS A 5 8.47 18.70 -6.99
CA LYS A 5 8.63 18.18 -5.63
C LYS A 5 9.41 16.85 -5.59
N ASN A 6 9.19 15.97 -6.56
CA ASN A 6 9.93 14.71 -6.66
C ASN A 6 11.40 14.97 -7.00
N VAL A 7 11.68 15.96 -7.84
CA VAL A 7 13.06 16.36 -8.18
C VAL A 7 13.78 16.90 -6.94
N VAL A 8 13.11 17.78 -6.17
CA VAL A 8 13.67 18.31 -4.91
C VAL A 8 13.93 17.17 -3.92
N ALA A 9 12.97 16.27 -3.72
CA ALA A 9 13.12 15.13 -2.82
C ALA A 9 14.26 14.19 -3.28
N GLU A 10 14.40 13.95 -4.58
CA GLU A 10 15.50 13.15 -5.14
C GLU A 10 16.85 13.80 -4.88
N CYS A 11 16.99 15.11 -5.12
CA CYS A 11 18.21 15.84 -4.81
C CYS A 11 18.54 15.78 -3.32
N LEU A 12 17.57 16.00 -2.43
CA LEU A 12 17.75 15.89 -0.99
C LEU A 12 18.21 14.49 -0.57
N GLY A 13 17.57 13.44 -1.11
CA GLY A 13 17.96 12.07 -0.83
C GLY A 13 19.38 11.77 -1.28
N LYS A 14 19.76 12.18 -2.50
CA LYS A 14 21.14 12.00 -3.01
C LYS A 14 22.16 12.77 -2.20
N LEU A 15 21.85 13.98 -1.73
CA LEU A 15 22.73 14.73 -0.82
C LEU A 15 22.91 14.02 0.52
N CYS A 16 21.83 13.49 1.10
CA CYS A 16 21.90 12.72 2.36
C CYS A 16 22.74 11.44 2.23
N VAL A 17 22.83 10.84 1.03
CA VAL A 17 23.75 9.71 0.79
C VAL A 17 25.21 10.13 0.89
N ILE A 18 25.55 11.39 0.59
CA ILE A 18 26.92 11.92 0.64
C ILE A 18 27.32 12.29 2.08
N ASP A 19 26.46 12.99 2.82
CA ASP A 19 26.67 13.34 4.23
C ASP A 19 25.45 12.95 5.10
N PRO A 20 25.32 11.66 5.46
CA PRO A 20 24.17 11.19 6.24
C PRO A 20 24.18 11.73 7.67
N HIS A 21 25.35 11.95 8.27
CA HIS A 21 25.45 12.41 9.65
C HIS A 21 25.05 13.88 9.81
N GLY A 22 25.42 14.74 8.85
CA GLY A 22 25.02 16.15 8.87
C GLY A 22 23.59 16.38 8.39
N LEU A 23 23.12 15.66 7.36
CA LEU A 23 21.87 16.01 6.67
C LEU A 23 20.64 15.23 7.15
N LEU A 24 20.77 14.00 7.66
CA LEU A 24 19.60 13.27 8.18
C LEU A 24 18.95 13.98 9.38
N PRO A 25 19.70 14.53 10.36
CA PRO A 25 19.09 15.30 11.45
C PRO A 25 18.26 16.49 10.94
N GLU A 26 18.76 17.22 9.94
CA GLU A 26 18.03 18.33 9.32
C GLU A 26 16.76 17.84 8.61
N LEU A 27 16.85 16.73 7.90
CA LEU A 27 15.69 16.12 7.25
C LEU A 27 14.63 15.69 8.27
N LYS A 28 15.03 15.22 9.45
CA LYS A 28 14.12 14.89 10.55
C LYS A 28 13.41 16.13 11.09
N ASN A 29 14.10 17.27 11.20
CA ASN A 29 13.45 18.53 11.58
C ASN A 29 12.36 18.96 10.59
N LEU A 30 12.52 18.62 9.30
CA LEU A 30 11.51 18.91 8.27
C LEU A 30 10.25 18.04 8.39
N VAL A 31 10.33 16.88 9.05
CA VAL A 31 9.18 15.97 9.27
C VAL A 31 8.13 16.59 10.20
N VAL A 32 8.51 17.52 11.07
CA VAL A 32 7.56 18.24 11.95
C VAL A 32 7.17 19.62 11.43
N SER A 33 7.52 19.93 10.18
CA SER A 33 7.20 21.23 9.56
C SER A 33 5.69 21.48 9.54
N PRO A 34 5.22 22.73 9.74
CA PRO A 34 3.80 23.07 9.57
C PRO A 34 3.30 22.82 8.15
N SER A 35 4.20 22.81 7.15
CA SER A 35 3.84 22.58 5.75
C SER A 35 3.82 21.10 5.40
N ALA A 36 2.65 20.56 5.10
CA ALA A 36 2.49 19.17 4.62
C ALA A 36 3.33 18.87 3.37
N ARG A 37 3.59 19.88 2.54
CA ARG A 37 4.46 19.75 1.36
C ARG A 37 5.92 19.52 1.73
N VAL A 38 6.40 20.20 2.77
CA VAL A 38 7.77 20.04 3.29
C VAL A 38 7.91 18.67 3.94
N ARG A 39 6.95 18.28 4.80
CA ARG A 39 6.90 16.93 5.39
C ARG A 39 6.92 15.84 4.31
N SER A 40 6.06 15.97 3.30
CA SER A 40 6.02 15.03 2.15
C SER A 40 7.37 14.95 1.43
N ALA A 41 8.03 16.08 1.17
CA ALA A 41 9.33 16.09 0.49
C ALA A 41 10.42 15.44 1.34
N ALA A 42 10.44 15.70 2.65
CA ALA A 42 11.37 15.10 3.59
C ALA A 42 11.25 13.57 3.64
N VAL A 43 10.01 13.07 3.77
CA VAL A 43 9.75 11.62 3.76
C VAL A 43 10.07 11.03 2.39
N THR A 44 9.71 11.70 1.29
CA THR A 44 10.03 11.23 -0.08
C THR A 44 11.54 11.14 -0.31
N ALA A 45 12.35 12.04 0.27
CA ALA A 45 13.80 12.01 0.13
C ALA A 45 14.40 10.70 0.67
N VAL A 46 13.82 10.14 1.74
CA VAL A 46 14.22 8.84 2.30
C VAL A 46 14.11 7.72 1.27
N LYS A 47 13.08 7.74 0.41
CA LYS A 47 12.94 6.76 -0.67
C LYS A 47 14.19 6.70 -1.56
N PHE A 48 14.80 7.85 -1.84
CA PHE A 48 15.95 7.96 -2.73
C PHE A 48 17.28 7.61 -2.05
N MET A 49 17.28 7.39 -0.72
CA MET A 49 18.42 6.83 0.00
C MET A 49 18.40 5.30 0.01
N ILE A 50 17.22 4.69 -0.13
CA ILE A 50 17.03 3.24 -0.11
C ILE A 50 17.48 2.65 -1.44
N SER A 51 18.44 1.72 -1.38
CA SER A 51 18.93 0.95 -2.52
C SER A 51 19.08 -0.52 -2.14
N ASP A 52 19.12 -1.41 -3.13
CA ASP A 52 19.47 -2.81 -2.89
C ASP A 52 20.98 -2.98 -2.65
N GLU A 53 21.82 -2.05 -3.11
CA GLU A 53 23.24 -2.07 -2.77
C GLU A 53 23.46 -1.68 -1.31
N LYS A 54 24.37 -2.38 -0.62
CA LYS A 54 24.78 -2.01 0.74
C LYS A 54 25.56 -0.70 0.70
N ARG A 55 25.08 0.33 1.41
CA ARG A 55 25.67 1.67 1.44
C ARG A 55 25.93 2.13 2.87
N PRO A 56 26.93 3.02 3.10
CA PRO A 56 27.19 3.56 4.43
C PRO A 56 25.98 4.27 5.07
N VAL A 57 25.14 4.91 4.25
CA VAL A 57 23.90 5.58 4.71
C VAL A 57 22.93 4.62 5.40
N ASP A 58 22.94 3.33 5.06
CA ASP A 58 21.98 2.35 5.59
C ASP A 58 22.05 2.24 7.12
N ALA A 59 23.26 2.25 7.68
CA ALA A 59 23.47 2.13 9.13
C ALA A 59 22.93 3.35 9.89
N VAL A 60 23.07 4.54 9.32
CA VAL A 60 22.56 5.79 9.91
C VAL A 60 21.05 5.88 9.71
N LEU A 61 20.56 5.56 8.52
CA LEU A 61 19.15 5.58 8.18
C LEU A 61 18.36 4.58 9.04
N GLN A 62 18.88 3.37 9.29
CA GLN A 62 18.22 2.37 10.12
C GLN A 62 17.91 2.88 11.54
N GLN A 63 18.74 3.79 12.08
CA GLN A 63 18.54 4.37 13.41
C GLN A 63 17.38 5.37 13.47
N CYS A 64 17.01 5.97 12.34
CA CYS A 64 16.03 7.08 12.30
C CYS A 64 14.86 6.87 11.34
N ILE A 65 14.87 5.82 10.51
CA ILE A 65 13.83 5.57 9.49
C ILE A 65 12.43 5.47 10.12
N GLY A 66 12.33 4.94 11.35
CA GLY A 66 11.07 4.86 12.09
C GLY A 66 10.39 6.21 12.28
N GLU A 67 11.15 7.28 12.52
CA GLU A 67 10.59 8.64 12.71
C GLU A 67 10.00 9.21 11.41
N PHE A 68 10.58 8.86 10.27
CA PHE A 68 9.98 9.20 8.98
C PHE A 68 8.72 8.38 8.70
N LEU A 69 8.73 7.09 9.02
CA LEU A 69 7.61 6.18 8.78
C LEU A 69 6.42 6.42 9.72
N GLN A 70 6.64 7.02 10.89
CA GLN A 70 5.56 7.49 11.78
C GLN A 70 4.62 8.51 11.12
N THR A 71 5.06 9.17 10.05
CA THR A 71 4.18 10.06 9.26
C THR A 71 3.04 9.33 8.54
N MET A 72 2.97 7.99 8.60
CA MET A 72 1.75 7.25 8.24
C MET A 72 0.53 7.68 9.05
N THR A 73 0.70 8.28 10.24
CA THR A 73 -0.40 8.82 11.05
C THR A 73 -0.57 10.33 10.93
N ASP A 74 0.05 10.99 9.94
CA ASP A 74 0.00 12.44 9.75
C ASP A 74 -1.43 12.96 9.54
N SER A 75 -1.73 14.22 9.86
CA SER A 75 -3.03 14.82 9.53
C SER A 75 -3.35 14.87 8.02
N ASP A 76 -2.33 14.96 7.16
CA ASP A 76 -2.46 15.12 5.72
C ASP A 76 -2.37 13.78 4.98
N LEU A 77 -3.39 13.47 4.17
CA LEU A 77 -3.50 12.20 3.46
C LEU A 77 -2.33 11.94 2.50
N ASN A 78 -1.78 12.97 1.86
CA ASN A 78 -0.66 12.79 0.94
C ASN A 78 0.63 12.47 1.70
N VAL A 79 0.84 13.06 2.88
CA VAL A 79 1.98 12.71 3.73
C VAL A 79 1.90 11.23 4.13
N ARG A 80 0.73 10.76 4.60
CA ARG A 80 0.51 9.33 4.92
C ARG A 80 0.82 8.42 3.74
N ARG A 81 0.31 8.79 2.55
CA ARG A 81 0.51 8.02 1.32
C ARG A 81 1.99 7.93 0.95
N VAL A 82 2.73 9.03 1.05
CA VAL A 82 4.17 9.05 0.81
C VAL A 82 4.89 8.13 1.80
N ALA A 83 4.51 8.13 3.08
CA ALA A 83 5.08 7.24 4.08
C ALA A 83 4.88 5.76 3.73
N LEU A 84 3.68 5.38 3.27
CA LEU A 84 3.41 4.01 2.77
C LEU A 84 4.26 3.67 1.53
N VAL A 85 4.44 4.61 0.60
CA VAL A 85 5.29 4.41 -0.58
C VAL A 85 6.75 4.20 -0.17
N VAL A 86 7.25 4.91 0.85
CA VAL A 86 8.61 4.74 1.36
C VAL A 86 8.74 3.41 2.10
N LEU A 87 7.75 3.03 2.93
CA LEU A 87 7.70 1.73 3.57
C LEU A 87 7.73 0.61 2.52
N ASN A 88 6.92 0.71 1.47
CA ASN A 88 6.88 -0.26 0.38
C ASN A 88 8.23 -0.36 -0.34
N SER A 89 8.88 0.79 -0.59
CA SER A 89 10.23 0.84 -1.19
C SER A 89 11.27 0.18 -0.29
N ALA A 90 11.19 0.36 1.03
CA ALA A 90 12.06 -0.30 2.00
C ALA A 90 11.79 -1.80 2.05
N ALA A 91 10.53 -2.23 2.09
CA ALA A 91 10.13 -3.63 2.08
C ALA A 91 10.63 -4.36 0.83
N HIS A 92 10.54 -3.72 -0.34
CA HIS A 92 10.99 -4.32 -1.59
C HIS A 92 12.52 -4.38 -1.70
N ASN A 93 13.20 -3.25 -1.46
CA ASN A 93 14.62 -3.12 -1.81
C ASN A 93 15.57 -3.40 -0.65
N LYS A 94 15.15 -3.14 0.60
CA LYS A 94 16.00 -3.33 1.80
C LYS A 94 15.19 -3.64 3.07
N PRO A 95 14.57 -4.83 3.15
CA PRO A 95 13.69 -5.21 4.28
C PRO A 95 14.36 -5.07 5.66
N SER A 96 15.68 -5.24 5.74
CA SER A 96 16.44 -5.10 6.99
C SER A 96 16.30 -3.74 7.66
N LEU A 97 16.00 -2.68 6.91
CA LEU A 97 15.76 -1.34 7.47
C LEU A 97 14.48 -1.26 8.31
N ILE A 98 13.46 -2.03 7.97
CA ILE A 98 12.12 -1.90 8.54
C ILE A 98 11.68 -3.11 9.37
N ARG A 99 12.36 -4.26 9.23
CA ARG A 99 11.96 -5.54 9.84
C ARG A 99 11.80 -5.47 11.37
N GLY A 100 12.63 -4.67 12.05
CA GLY A 100 12.53 -4.45 13.50
C GLY A 100 11.41 -3.49 13.92
N LEU A 101 10.77 -2.81 12.97
CA LEU A 101 9.73 -1.81 13.22
C LEU A 101 8.33 -2.32 12.84
N LEU A 102 8.22 -3.44 12.11
CA LEU A 102 6.95 -3.92 11.56
C LEU A 102 5.87 -4.15 12.61
N ASP A 103 6.23 -4.62 13.80
CA ASP A 103 5.27 -4.82 14.90
C ASP A 103 4.56 -3.51 15.30
N VAL A 104 5.22 -2.36 15.11
CA VAL A 104 4.67 -1.02 15.39
C VAL A 104 4.03 -0.38 14.15
N LEU A 105 4.52 -0.71 12.95
CA LEU A 105 4.10 -0.08 11.70
C LEU A 105 2.87 -0.75 11.08
N LEU A 106 2.72 -2.07 11.21
CA LEU A 106 1.63 -2.84 10.60
C LEU A 106 0.23 -2.35 10.98
N PRO A 107 -0.07 -1.99 12.25
CA PRO A 107 -1.38 -1.44 12.60
C PRO A 107 -1.73 -0.19 11.77
N SER A 108 -0.76 0.69 11.53
CA SER A 108 -0.95 1.89 10.70
C SER A 108 -1.20 1.51 9.24
N VAL A 109 -0.42 0.57 8.67
CA VAL A 109 -0.63 0.07 7.30
C VAL A 109 -2.04 -0.48 7.13
N TYR A 110 -2.46 -1.35 8.05
CA TYR A 110 -3.78 -1.97 8.01
C TYR A 110 -4.91 -0.96 8.21
N SER A 111 -4.74 0.05 9.05
CA SER A 111 -5.73 1.12 9.25
C SER A 111 -5.98 1.93 7.97
N GLU A 112 -4.98 2.03 7.10
CA GLU A 112 -5.08 2.74 5.83
C GLU A 112 -5.68 1.88 4.70
N THR A 113 -6.02 0.60 4.96
CA THR A 113 -6.77 -0.25 4.02
C THR A 113 -8.28 -0.03 4.07
N GLN A 114 -8.78 0.71 5.07
CA GLN A 114 -10.21 0.85 5.33
C GLN A 114 -10.84 1.94 4.46
N VAL A 115 -12.06 1.69 3.98
CA VAL A 115 -12.87 2.70 3.30
C VAL A 115 -13.39 3.70 4.33
N ARG A 116 -12.99 4.97 4.19
CA ARG A 116 -13.38 6.07 5.07
C ARG A 116 -14.49 6.90 4.43
N LYS A 117 -15.71 6.77 4.97
CA LYS A 117 -16.90 7.42 4.39
C LYS A 117 -16.79 8.95 4.39
N GLU A 118 -16.09 9.50 5.36
CA GLU A 118 -15.79 10.93 5.49
C GLU A 118 -14.88 11.47 4.37
N LEU A 119 -14.18 10.59 3.63
CA LEU A 119 -13.36 10.94 2.47
C LEU A 119 -14.08 10.72 1.14
N ILE A 120 -15.33 10.27 1.16
CA ILE A 120 -16.15 10.03 -0.04
C ILE A 120 -17.16 11.16 -0.18
N ARG A 121 -17.08 11.89 -1.28
CA ARG A 121 -18.01 12.98 -1.62
C ARG A 121 -18.67 12.74 -2.96
N GLU A 122 -19.92 13.17 -3.08
CA GLU A 122 -20.63 13.16 -4.35
C GLU A 122 -20.43 14.52 -5.04
N VAL A 123 -19.95 14.48 -6.29
CA VAL A 123 -19.78 15.65 -7.14
C VAL A 123 -20.81 15.58 -8.26
N GLU A 124 -21.65 16.61 -8.35
CA GLU A 124 -22.62 16.75 -9.43
C GLU A 124 -21.92 17.24 -10.70
N MET A 125 -22.06 16.47 -11.78
CA MET A 125 -21.64 16.80 -13.13
C MET A 125 -22.89 17.01 -14.00
N GLY A 126 -23.64 18.08 -13.73
CA GLY A 126 -24.94 18.34 -14.38
C GLY A 126 -26.00 17.32 -13.97
N PRO A 127 -26.62 16.57 -14.92
CA PRO A 127 -27.61 15.54 -14.57
C PRO A 127 -26.99 14.25 -13.98
N PHE A 128 -25.66 14.16 -13.90
CA PHE A 128 -24.95 12.99 -13.39
C PHE A 128 -24.35 13.24 -12.01
N LYS A 129 -24.38 12.21 -11.15
CA LYS A 129 -23.72 12.21 -9.84
C LYS A 129 -22.52 11.27 -9.90
N HIS A 130 -21.35 11.76 -9.49
CA HIS A 130 -20.11 10.97 -9.46
C HIS A 130 -19.53 10.96 -8.04
N GLN A 131 -19.26 9.77 -7.51
CA GLN A 131 -18.59 9.65 -6.20
C GLN A 131 -17.08 9.79 -6.38
N VAL A 132 -16.50 10.73 -5.65
CA VAL A 132 -15.06 10.95 -5.54
C VAL A 132 -14.61 10.47 -4.17
N ASP A 133 -13.68 9.52 -4.17
CA ASP A 133 -13.07 8.94 -2.97
C ASP A 133 -11.66 9.50 -2.82
N ASP A 134 -11.52 10.54 -1.99
CA ASP A 134 -10.24 11.22 -1.75
C ASP A 134 -9.25 10.34 -0.96
N GLY A 135 -9.72 9.22 -0.37
CA GLY A 135 -8.89 8.23 0.33
C GLY A 135 -8.42 7.06 -0.54
N LEU A 136 -8.84 7.00 -1.81
CA LEU A 136 -8.58 5.85 -2.69
C LEU A 136 -7.09 5.60 -2.92
N ASP A 137 -6.32 6.63 -3.26
CA ASP A 137 -4.88 6.47 -3.55
C ASP A 137 -4.10 6.00 -2.32
N LEU A 138 -4.53 6.42 -1.13
CA LEU A 138 -3.96 5.99 0.13
C LEU A 138 -4.22 4.50 0.39
N ARG A 139 -5.47 4.04 0.17
CA ARG A 139 -5.81 2.62 0.26
C ARG A 139 -5.02 1.77 -0.75
N LYS A 140 -4.88 2.24 -1.99
CA LYS A 140 -4.06 1.53 -2.99
C LYS A 140 -2.63 1.33 -2.51
N SER A 141 -1.98 2.38 -2.00
CA SER A 141 -0.63 2.28 -1.44
C SER A 141 -0.54 1.35 -0.22
N ALA A 142 -1.59 1.28 0.61
CA ALA A 142 -1.62 0.35 1.74
C ALA A 142 -1.67 -1.12 1.27
N PHE A 143 -2.55 -1.44 0.30
CA PHE A 143 -2.62 -2.79 -0.27
C PHE A 143 -1.36 -3.18 -1.06
N GLU A 144 -0.74 -2.24 -1.78
CA GLU A 144 0.57 -2.44 -2.42
C GLU A 144 1.63 -2.80 -1.38
N CYS A 145 1.67 -2.07 -0.26
CA CYS A 145 2.59 -2.38 0.82
C CYS A 145 2.32 -3.77 1.43
N MET A 146 1.06 -4.14 1.65
CA MET A 146 0.71 -5.48 2.13
C MET A 146 1.22 -6.58 1.19
N TYR A 147 1.02 -6.41 -0.12
CA TYR A 147 1.49 -7.36 -1.11
C TYR A 147 3.01 -7.56 -1.05
N THR A 148 3.78 -6.48 -0.99
CA THR A 148 5.24 -6.55 -0.90
C THR A 148 5.71 -7.11 0.44
N LEU A 149 5.04 -6.79 1.55
CA LEU A 149 5.36 -7.37 2.86
C LEU A 149 5.11 -8.87 2.91
N LEU A 150 4.09 -9.37 2.22
CA LEU A 150 3.82 -10.81 2.09
C LEU A 150 4.99 -11.55 1.41
N GLU A 151 5.67 -10.91 0.45
CA GLU A 151 6.83 -11.49 -0.23
C GLU A 151 8.13 -11.36 0.57
N SER A 152 8.36 -10.20 1.17
CA SER A 152 9.66 -9.82 1.73
C SER A 152 9.80 -10.04 3.25
N CYS A 153 8.67 -10.06 3.97
CA CYS A 153 8.63 -9.98 5.43
C CYS A 153 7.58 -10.91 6.04
N LEU A 154 7.27 -12.05 5.41
CA LEU A 154 6.22 -12.99 5.81
C LEU A 154 6.28 -13.38 7.30
N GLU A 155 7.49 -13.63 7.82
CA GLU A 155 7.72 -14.05 9.22
C GLU A 155 7.36 -12.98 10.27
N LYS A 156 7.11 -11.74 9.84
CA LYS A 156 6.66 -10.63 10.69
C LYS A 156 5.16 -10.40 10.63
N LEU A 157 4.44 -11.16 9.82
CA LEU A 157 3.00 -11.02 9.64
C LEU A 157 2.26 -12.02 10.53
N GLU A 158 1.29 -11.54 11.29
CA GLU A 158 0.25 -12.41 11.85
C GLU A 158 -0.71 -12.76 10.70
N ILE A 159 -0.68 -14.02 10.26
CA ILE A 159 -1.31 -14.44 9.01
C ILE A 159 -2.84 -14.35 9.08
N PHE A 160 -3.47 -14.61 10.23
CA PHE A 160 -4.93 -14.54 10.32
C PHE A 160 -5.44 -13.09 10.25
N GLU A 161 -4.78 -12.16 10.93
CA GLU A 161 -5.01 -10.73 10.84
C GLU A 161 -4.76 -10.23 9.41
N PHE A 162 -3.65 -10.62 8.80
CA PHE A 162 -3.34 -10.28 7.41
C PHE A 162 -4.46 -10.73 6.45
N ILE A 163 -4.95 -11.97 6.59
CA ILE A 163 -6.06 -12.50 5.78
C ILE A 163 -7.33 -11.66 5.98
N ASN A 164 -7.64 -11.20 7.20
CA ASN A 164 -8.81 -10.34 7.43
C ASN A 164 -8.75 -9.05 6.59
N TYR A 165 -7.56 -8.43 6.48
CA TYR A 165 -7.38 -7.23 5.66
C TYR A 165 -7.39 -7.54 4.16
N VAL A 166 -6.85 -8.70 3.73
CA VAL A 166 -6.99 -9.16 2.33
C VAL A 166 -8.46 -9.36 1.97
N GLU A 167 -9.26 -9.96 2.84
CA GLU A 167 -10.70 -10.16 2.61
C GLU A 167 -11.45 -8.83 2.44
N ASN A 168 -11.08 -7.78 3.17
CA ASN A 168 -11.65 -6.44 2.97
C ASN A 168 -11.36 -5.94 1.55
N GLY A 169 -10.14 -6.16 1.05
CA GLY A 169 -9.76 -5.79 -0.31
C GLY A 169 -10.51 -6.54 -1.42
N LEU A 170 -10.95 -7.79 -1.18
CA LEU A 170 -11.81 -8.53 -2.13
C LEU A 170 -13.17 -7.87 -2.32
N ARG A 171 -13.63 -7.13 -1.31
CA ARG A 171 -14.92 -6.44 -1.22
C ARG A 171 -14.82 -4.94 -1.54
N ASP A 172 -13.62 -4.42 -1.79
CA ASP A 172 -13.42 -3.02 -2.17
C ASP A 172 -14.17 -2.72 -3.48
N MET A 173 -14.66 -1.49 -3.65
CA MET A 173 -15.34 -1.07 -4.88
C MET A 173 -14.36 -0.84 -6.02
N HIS A 174 -13.08 -0.61 -5.71
CA HIS A 174 -12.07 -0.29 -6.70
C HIS A 174 -11.44 -1.54 -7.33
N HIS A 175 -11.49 -1.61 -8.66
CA HIS A 175 -10.96 -2.70 -9.48
C HIS A 175 -9.54 -3.14 -9.10
N ASP A 176 -8.57 -2.21 -9.07
CA ASP A 176 -7.15 -2.55 -8.83
C ASP A 176 -6.90 -3.15 -7.43
N ILE A 177 -7.59 -2.67 -6.40
CA ILE A 177 -7.47 -3.20 -5.03
C ILE A 177 -7.93 -4.66 -4.99
N ARG A 178 -9.03 -4.98 -5.69
CA ARG A 178 -9.54 -6.35 -5.77
C ARG A 178 -8.58 -7.26 -6.52
N LEU A 179 -8.03 -6.82 -7.65
CA LEU A 179 -7.02 -7.59 -8.38
C LEU A 179 -5.79 -7.88 -7.51
N LEU A 180 -5.32 -6.89 -6.77
CA LEU A 180 -4.18 -7.06 -5.87
C LEU A 180 -4.51 -8.02 -4.71
N SER A 181 -5.73 -7.97 -4.20
CA SER A 181 -6.23 -8.90 -3.18
C SER A 181 -6.29 -10.34 -3.71
N TYR A 182 -6.72 -10.55 -4.96
CA TYR A 182 -6.65 -11.88 -5.59
C TYR A 182 -5.21 -12.37 -5.78
N LEU A 183 -4.27 -11.48 -6.12
CA LEU A 183 -2.84 -11.83 -6.19
C LEU A 183 -2.30 -12.26 -4.82
N MET A 184 -2.66 -11.54 -3.75
CA MET A 184 -2.29 -11.93 -2.38
C MET A 184 -2.90 -13.27 -1.97
N LEU A 185 -4.16 -13.55 -2.31
CA LEU A 185 -4.77 -14.87 -2.05
C LEU A 185 -4.02 -16.01 -2.73
N MET A 186 -3.62 -15.85 -4.00
CA MET A 186 -2.83 -16.87 -4.69
C MET A 186 -1.48 -17.11 -4.00
N LYS A 187 -0.83 -16.06 -3.50
CA LYS A 187 0.41 -16.20 -2.72
C LYS A 187 0.17 -16.87 -1.38
N LEU A 188 -0.89 -16.50 -0.67
CA LEU A 188 -1.26 -17.13 0.60
C LEU A 188 -1.55 -18.62 0.43
N ALA A 189 -2.14 -19.03 -0.71
CA ALA A 189 -2.36 -20.45 -0.99
C ALA A 189 -1.04 -21.23 -1.07
N LEU A 190 0.01 -20.62 -1.62
CA LEU A 190 1.34 -21.23 -1.72
C LEU A 190 2.14 -21.14 -0.40
N LEU A 191 2.08 -20.00 0.29
CA LEU A 191 2.92 -19.70 1.44
C LEU A 191 2.33 -20.16 2.78
N CYS A 192 1.01 -20.11 2.92
CA CYS A 192 0.28 -20.34 4.17
C CYS A 192 -1.02 -21.14 3.96
N PRO A 193 -0.98 -22.33 3.31
CA PRO A 193 -2.17 -23.08 2.93
C PRO A 193 -3.06 -23.43 4.14
N ASN A 194 -2.46 -23.84 5.26
CA ASN A 194 -3.20 -24.28 6.45
C ASN A 194 -4.03 -23.15 7.09
N GLN A 195 -3.48 -21.94 7.13
CA GLN A 195 -4.16 -20.75 7.65
C GLN A 195 -5.26 -20.30 6.70
N LEU A 196 -5.00 -20.39 5.38
CA LEU A 196 -5.97 -20.02 4.36
C LEU A 196 -7.18 -20.96 4.34
N VAL A 197 -6.96 -22.27 4.49
CA VAL A 197 -8.03 -23.28 4.57
C VAL A 197 -9.01 -22.97 5.70
N GLN A 198 -8.52 -22.49 6.84
CA GLN A 198 -9.35 -22.08 7.99
C GLN A 198 -10.19 -20.81 7.75
N ARG A 199 -10.00 -20.13 6.62
CA ARG A 199 -10.78 -18.96 6.20
C ARG A 199 -11.48 -19.19 4.86
N LEU A 200 -11.39 -20.41 4.32
CA LEU A 200 -11.77 -20.72 2.95
C LEU A 200 -13.25 -20.48 2.66
N ASP A 201 -14.14 -20.78 3.61
CA ASP A 201 -15.58 -20.57 3.45
C ASP A 201 -15.93 -19.11 3.13
N LYS A 202 -15.41 -18.17 3.94
CA LYS A 202 -15.64 -16.73 3.79
C LYS A 202 -14.99 -16.16 2.53
N ILE A 203 -13.82 -16.69 2.16
CA ILE A 203 -13.14 -16.33 0.91
C ILE A 203 -13.98 -16.81 -0.28
N CYS A 204 -14.44 -18.07 -0.25
CA CYS A 204 -15.24 -18.67 -1.31
C CYS A 204 -16.56 -17.94 -1.54
N GLU A 205 -17.23 -17.46 -0.49
CA GLU A 205 -18.38 -16.57 -0.63
C GLU A 205 -18.04 -15.32 -1.44
N SER A 206 -16.95 -14.65 -1.10
CA SER A 206 -16.50 -13.43 -1.79
C SER A 206 -16.14 -13.71 -3.26
N LEU A 207 -15.51 -14.85 -3.56
CA LEU A 207 -15.20 -15.30 -4.93
C LEU A 207 -16.48 -15.61 -5.73
N LYS A 208 -17.44 -16.33 -5.13
CA LYS A 208 -18.73 -16.66 -5.75
C LYS A 208 -19.51 -15.40 -6.10
N THR A 209 -19.59 -14.45 -5.16
CA THR A 209 -20.24 -13.15 -5.41
C THR A 209 -19.64 -12.46 -6.63
N GLN A 210 -18.31 -12.44 -6.77
CA GLN A 210 -17.68 -11.80 -7.92
C GLN A 210 -18.00 -12.49 -9.25
N LEU A 211 -18.01 -13.82 -9.29
CA LEU A 211 -18.33 -14.56 -10.52
C LEU A 211 -19.79 -14.33 -10.98
N GLN A 212 -20.69 -14.06 -10.04
CA GLN A 212 -22.11 -13.83 -10.30
C GLN A 212 -22.44 -12.41 -10.74
N ILE A 213 -21.50 -11.46 -10.66
CA ILE A 213 -21.75 -10.08 -11.11
C ILE A 213 -22.00 -10.06 -12.62
N LYS A 214 -23.18 -9.56 -12.99
CA LYS A 214 -23.57 -9.28 -14.37
C LYS A 214 -23.35 -7.81 -14.69
N PRO A 215 -22.77 -7.47 -15.86
CA PRO A 215 -22.69 -6.08 -16.31
C PRO A 215 -24.09 -5.46 -16.40
N LYS A 216 -24.17 -4.15 -16.16
CA LYS A 216 -25.42 -3.40 -16.39
C LYS A 216 -25.74 -3.39 -17.89
N ILE A 217 -27.02 -3.26 -18.24
CA ILE A 217 -27.48 -3.24 -19.65
C ILE A 217 -26.82 -2.11 -20.45
N ASN A 218 -26.53 -0.99 -19.79
CA ASN A 218 -25.87 0.18 -20.36
C ASN A 218 -24.38 0.27 -20.04
N ALA A 219 -23.75 -0.83 -19.58
CA ALA A 219 -22.34 -0.83 -19.26
C ALA A 219 -21.48 -0.54 -20.49
N VAL A 220 -20.54 0.39 -20.36
CA VAL A 220 -19.60 0.67 -21.44
C VAL A 220 -18.58 -0.47 -21.55
N LYS A 221 -17.97 -0.64 -22.73
CA LYS A 221 -16.99 -1.70 -23.00
C LYS A 221 -15.90 -1.81 -21.92
N GLN A 222 -15.38 -0.67 -21.47
CA GLN A 222 -14.36 -0.61 -20.42
C GLN A 222 -14.83 -1.22 -19.09
N GLU A 223 -16.10 -1.07 -18.72
CA GLU A 223 -16.65 -1.67 -17.49
C GLU A 223 -16.81 -3.19 -17.64
N ILE A 224 -17.21 -3.65 -18.82
CA ILE A 224 -17.31 -5.08 -19.14
C ILE A 224 -15.92 -5.73 -19.07
N ASP A 225 -14.92 -5.13 -19.72
CA ASP A 225 -13.55 -5.63 -19.75
C ASP A 225 -12.97 -5.76 -18.32
N LYS A 226 -13.21 -4.77 -17.45
CA LYS A 226 -12.83 -4.82 -16.03
C LYS A 226 -13.51 -5.95 -15.26
N GLN A 227 -14.80 -6.18 -15.50
CA GLN A 227 -15.51 -7.29 -14.84
C GLN A 227 -14.99 -8.65 -15.31
N ASP A 228 -14.71 -8.80 -16.60
CA ASP A 228 -14.15 -10.03 -17.15
C ASP A 228 -12.72 -10.29 -16.65
N GLU A 229 -11.91 -9.25 -16.48
CA GLU A 229 -10.60 -9.36 -15.85
C GLU A 229 -10.69 -9.87 -14.41
N LEU A 230 -11.60 -9.31 -13.61
CA LEU A 230 -11.85 -9.77 -12.24
C LEU A 230 -12.32 -11.24 -12.22
N LYS A 231 -13.19 -11.66 -13.14
CA LYS A 231 -13.62 -13.07 -13.26
C LYS A 231 -12.44 -13.99 -13.56
N ARG A 232 -11.57 -13.62 -14.50
CA ARG A 232 -10.35 -14.38 -14.80
C ARG A 232 -9.42 -14.44 -13.59
N ALA A 233 -9.29 -13.35 -12.83
CA ALA A 233 -8.51 -13.32 -11.61
C ALA A 233 -9.06 -14.28 -10.55
N VAL A 234 -10.38 -14.32 -10.35
CA VAL A 234 -11.03 -15.28 -9.44
C VAL A 234 -10.77 -16.72 -9.88
N ILE A 235 -10.87 -17.03 -11.18
CA ILE A 235 -10.58 -18.38 -11.69
C ILE A 235 -9.13 -18.79 -11.37
N ARG A 236 -8.16 -17.87 -11.54
CA ARG A 236 -6.76 -18.15 -11.15
C ARG A 236 -6.61 -18.42 -9.65
N VAL A 237 -7.33 -17.68 -8.80
CA VAL A 237 -7.36 -17.94 -7.35
C VAL A 237 -7.91 -19.33 -7.06
N VAL A 238 -9.04 -19.71 -7.67
CA VAL A 238 -9.65 -21.03 -7.47
C VAL A 238 -8.68 -22.15 -7.88
N LEU A 239 -7.98 -22.00 -9.00
CA LEU A 239 -6.96 -22.95 -9.43
C LEU A 239 -5.78 -23.03 -8.44
N ALA A 240 -5.36 -21.90 -7.87
CA ALA A 240 -4.29 -21.87 -6.86
C ALA A 240 -4.70 -22.52 -5.53
N LEU A 241 -5.99 -22.52 -5.20
CA LEU A 241 -6.54 -23.15 -3.99
C LEU A 241 -6.71 -24.68 -4.10
N GLN A 242 -6.53 -25.26 -5.29
CA GLN A 242 -6.64 -26.71 -5.52
C GLN A 242 -5.35 -27.48 -5.21
N VAL A 243 -4.24 -26.76 -4.98
CA VAL A 243 -2.91 -27.30 -4.69
C VAL A 243 -2.73 -27.41 -3.18
#